data_AF-A0A8J7DDW3-F1
#
_entry.id   AF-A0A8J7DDW3-F1
#
_cell.length_a   1.000
_cell.length_b   1.000
_cell.length_c   1.000
_cell.angle_alpha   90.00
_cell.angle_beta   90.00
_cell.angle_gamma   90.00
#
_symmetry.space_group_name_H-M   'P 1'
#
loop_
_entity.id
_entity.type
_entity.pdbx_description
1 polymer ?
#
loop_
_entity_poly.entity_id
_entity_poly.type
_entity_poly.pdbx_seq_one_letter_code
_entity_poly.pdbx_strand_id
1 'polypeptide(L)'
;MLVVDNSSTHKATEEVNTALEAVGARLMFLPPYSPDFSPIEPFWSKVKNILDTVGVQTYQALKEAIKSAYSQVTLKDIRNWFTKDCYCTSSA
;
A
#
# COMPACT_ATOMS: atom_id res chain seq x y z
N MET A 1 -4.46 12.09 -3.54
CA MET A 1 -3.52 12.25 -2.40
C MET A 1 -2.62 11.03 -2.38
N LEU A 2 -1.32 11.22 -2.21
CA LEU A 2 -0.34 10.16 -2.01
C LEU A 2 0.05 10.16 -0.53
N VAL A 3 -0.18 9.05 0.17
CA VAL A 3 0.22 8.85 1.56
C VAL A 3 1.52 8.05 1.57
N VAL A 4 2.52 8.51 2.31
CA VAL A 4 3.85 7.91 2.35
C VAL A 4 4.35 7.82 3.79
N ASP A 5 5.00 6.71 4.14
CA ASP A 5 5.66 6.56 5.44
C ASP A 5 6.82 7.56 5.61
N ASN A 6 7.14 7.92 6.86
CA ASN A 6 8.15 8.93 7.20
C ASN A 6 9.59 8.40 7.20
N SER A 7 9.86 7.33 6.44
CA SER A 7 11.21 6.80 6.27
C SER A 7 12.12 7.81 5.57
N SER A 8 13.41 7.84 5.95
CA SER A 8 14.40 8.73 5.35
C SER A 8 14.57 8.51 3.84
N THR A 9 14.28 7.30 3.35
CA THR A 9 14.27 6.96 1.91
C THR A 9 13.13 7.64 1.15
N HIS A 10 12.07 8.04 1.85
CA HIS A 10 10.90 8.71 1.26
C HIS A 10 10.99 10.23 1.31
N LYS A 11 12.10 10.81 1.81
CA LYS A 11 12.30 12.27 1.80
C LYS A 11 12.12 12.78 0.37
N ALA A 12 10.98 13.42 0.14
CA ALA A 12 10.57 13.81 -1.20
C ALA A 12 11.56 14.81 -1.77
N THR A 13 12.12 14.48 -2.93
CA THR A 13 12.82 15.44 -3.75
C THR A 13 11.80 16.42 -4.32
N GLU A 14 12.24 17.64 -4.65
CA GLU A 14 11.41 18.67 -5.28
C GLU A 14 10.72 18.16 -6.56
N GLU A 15 11.37 17.22 -7.25
CA GLU A 15 10.86 16.51 -8.43
C GLU A 15 9.59 15.70 -8.13
N VAL A 16 9.52 15.01 -6.98
CA VAL A 16 8.35 14.22 -6.59
C VAL A 16 7.15 15.11 -6.33
N ASN A 17 7.35 16.23 -5.64
CA ASN A 17 6.27 17.20 -5.40
C ASN A 17 5.77 17.79 -6.72
N THR A 18 6.68 18.19 -7.61
CA THR A 18 6.33 18.73 -8.94
C THR A 18 5.53 17.71 -9.76
N ALA A 19 5.94 16.44 -9.76
CA ALA A 19 5.24 15.38 -10.48
C ALA A 19 3.84 15.10 -9.91
N LEU A 20 3.67 15.18 -8.58
CA LEU A 20 2.37 15.02 -7.94
C LEU A 20 1.43 16.20 -8.23
N GLU A 21 1.95 17.42 -8.17
CA GLU A 21 1.19 18.63 -8.51
C GLU A 21 0.71 18.62 -9.96
N ALA A 22 1.55 18.15 -10.89
CA ALA A 22 1.19 18.02 -12.30
C ALA A 22 -0.04 17.11 -12.54
N VAL A 23 -0.30 16.15 -11.65
CA VAL A 23 -1.48 15.26 -11.71
C VAL A 23 -2.58 15.66 -10.71
N GLY A 24 -2.47 16.85 -10.08
CA GLY A 24 -3.42 17.34 -9.07
C GLY A 24 -3.41 16.55 -7.76
N ALA A 25 -2.37 15.75 -7.51
CA ALA A 25 -2.17 15.02 -6.27
C ALA A 25 -1.38 15.87 -5.27
N ARG A 26 -1.54 15.55 -3.99
CA ARG A 26 -0.77 16.12 -2.88
C ARG A 26 -0.09 15.00 -2.11
N LEU A 27 1.12 15.26 -1.65
CA LEU A 27 1.89 14.37 -0.80
C LEU A 27 1.52 14.56 0.68
N MET A 28 1.33 13.48 1.41
CA MET A 28 1.10 13.47 2.85
C MET A 28 2.00 12.43 3.49
N PHE A 29 2.85 12.88 4.43
CA PHE A 29 3.67 11.98 5.23
C PHE A 29 2.92 11.54 6.48
N LEU A 30 3.04 10.25 6.83
CA LEU A 30 2.54 9.75 8.09
C LEU A 30 3.36 10.32 9.27
N PRO A 31 2.76 10.51 10.46
CA PRO A 31 3.54 10.80 11.65
C PRO A 31 4.49 9.62 11.95
N PRO A 32 5.64 9.87 12.59
CA PRO A 32 6.56 8.80 13.00
C PRO A 32 5.83 7.70 13.79
N TYR A 33 6.19 6.44 13.55
CA TYR A 33 5.63 5.27 14.23
C TYR A 33 4.10 5.18 14.18
N SER A 34 3.48 5.57 13.06
CA SER A 34 2.03 5.51 12.88
C SER A 34 1.59 4.45 11.84
N PRO A 35 1.92 3.16 12.06
CA PRO A 35 1.51 2.09 11.14
C PRO A 35 -0.01 1.93 11.09
N ASP A 36 -0.74 2.39 12.11
CA ASP A 36 -2.20 2.36 12.18
C ASP A 36 -2.89 3.26 11.13
N PHE A 37 -2.14 4.14 10.47
CA PHE A 37 -2.63 4.98 9.37
C PHE A 37 -2.12 4.51 8.00
N SER A 38 -1.68 3.26 7.88
CA SER A 38 -1.06 2.74 6.66
C SER A 38 -1.88 1.60 6.05
N PRO A 39 -2.77 1.89 5.07
CA PRO A 39 -3.66 0.89 4.47
C PRO A 39 -2.95 -0.24 3.72
N ILE A 40 -1.64 -0.09 3.47
CA ILE A 40 -0.81 -1.11 2.83
C ILE A 40 -0.39 -2.22 3.81
N GLU A 41 -0.40 -1.98 5.13
CA GLU A 41 -0.07 -2.99 6.14
C GLU A 41 -1.02 -4.20 6.12
N PRO A 42 -2.36 -4.01 6.15
CA PRO A 42 -3.29 -5.14 6.03
C PRO A 42 -3.25 -5.80 4.64
N PHE A 43 -2.90 -5.05 3.59
CA PHE A 43 -2.63 -5.63 2.27
C PHE A 43 -1.47 -6.63 2.33
N TRP A 44 -0.32 -6.22 2.88
CA TRP A 44 0.84 -7.11 3.01
C TRP A 44 0.57 -8.29 3.94
N SER A 45 -0.24 -8.10 4.98
CA SER A 45 -0.66 -9.19 5.86
C SER A 45 -1.46 -10.25 5.09
N LYS A 46 -2.43 -9.83 4.25
CA LYS A 46 -3.21 -10.75 3.41
C LYS A 46 -2.34 -11.46 2.37
N VAL A 47 -1.45 -10.73 1.69
CA VAL A 47 -0.54 -11.30 0.68
C VAL A 47 0.39 -12.33 1.32
N LYS A 48 1.05 -12.00 2.43
CA LYS A 48 1.97 -12.91 3.14
C LYS A 48 1.25 -14.18 3.60
N ASN A 49 0.06 -14.05 4.19
CA ASN A 49 -0.74 -15.20 4.60
C ASN A 49 -1.03 -16.15 3.41
N ILE A 50 -1.30 -15.62 2.22
CA ILE A 50 -1.48 -16.45 1.02
C ILE A 50 -0.15 -17.12 0.66
N LEU A 51 0.95 -16.38 0.58
CA LEU A 51 2.26 -16.92 0.22
C LEU A 51 2.74 -18.03 1.18
N ASP A 52 2.50 -17.86 2.48
CA ASP A 52 2.87 -18.83 3.51
C ASP A 52 2.17 -20.19 3.30
N THR A 53 0.96 -20.19 2.73
CA THR A 53 0.25 -21.45 2.40
C THR A 53 0.79 -22.16 1.16
N VAL A 54 1.49 -21.46 0.26
CA VAL A 54 1.96 -22.03 -1.01
C VAL A 54 3.32 -22.73 -0.84
N GLY A 55 4.11 -22.40 0.19
CA GLY A 55 5.37 -23.08 0.47
C GLY A 55 6.41 -22.98 -0.66
N VAL A 56 6.47 -21.82 -1.33
CA VAL A 56 7.30 -21.58 -2.51
C VAL A 56 8.80 -21.57 -2.21
N GLN A 57 9.59 -22.39 -2.92
CA GLN A 57 11.04 -22.53 -2.71
C GLN A 57 11.90 -22.01 -3.87
N THR A 58 11.28 -21.43 -4.92
CA THR A 58 12.03 -20.85 -6.06
C THR A 58 11.58 -19.43 -6.35
N TYR A 59 12.49 -18.63 -6.90
CA TYR A 59 12.20 -17.23 -7.25
C TYR A 59 11.04 -17.13 -8.26
N GLN A 60 11.03 -17.99 -9.29
CA GLN A 60 9.97 -17.98 -10.29
C GLN A 60 8.60 -18.34 -9.69
N ALA A 61 8.56 -19.34 -8.81
CA ALA A 61 7.33 -19.73 -8.15
C ALA A 61 6.84 -18.64 -7.18
N LEU A 62 7.76 -17.98 -6.45
CA LEU A 62 7.44 -16.83 -5.61
C LEU A 62 6.82 -15.68 -6.43
N LYS A 63 7.39 -15.37 -7.60
CA LYS A 63 6.89 -14.31 -8.48
C LYS A 63 5.46 -14.60 -8.97
N GLU A 64 5.17 -15.83 -9.36
CA GLU A 64 3.82 -16.22 -9.76
C GLU A 64 2.85 -16.28 -8.57
N ALA A 65 3.32 -16.73 -7.41
CA ALA A 65 2.52 -16.73 -6.18
C ALA A 65 2.14 -15.30 -5.74
N ILE A 66 3.05 -14.32 -5.86
CA ILE A 66 2.76 -12.91 -5.57
C ILE A 66 1.66 -12.38 -6.51
N LYS A 67 1.77 -12.65 -7.82
CA LYS A 67 0.73 -12.25 -8.79
C LYS A 67 -0.63 -12.85 -8.44
N SER A 68 -0.65 -14.14 -8.11
CA SER A 68 -1.86 -14.84 -7.68
C SER A 68 -2.44 -14.24 -6.41
N ALA A 69 -1.62 -13.98 -5.39
CA ALA A 69 -2.05 -13.35 -4.14
C ALA A 69 -2.64 -11.95 -4.37
N TYR A 70 -2.04 -11.16 -5.26
CA TYR A 70 -2.55 -9.83 -5.62
C TYR A 70 -3.94 -9.91 -6.27
N SER A 71 -4.18 -10.91 -7.12
CA SER A 71 -5.48 -11.12 -7.76
C SER A 71 -6.62 -11.47 -6.78
N GLN A 72 -6.28 -11.88 -5.55
CA GLN A 72 -7.24 -12.20 -4.49
C GLN A 72 -7.58 -11.00 -3.60
N VAL A 73 -6.95 -9.85 -3.83
CA VAL A 73 -7.30 -8.59 -3.16
C VAL A 73 -8.46 -7.94 -3.91
N THR A 74 -9.58 -7.75 -3.21
CA THR A 74 -10.80 -7.19 -3.77
C THR A 74 -10.89 -5.69 -3.52
N LEU A 75 -11.71 -4.98 -4.31
CA LEU A 75 -12.05 -3.58 -4.04
C LEU A 75 -12.70 -3.39 -2.66
N LYS A 76 -13.42 -4.40 -2.16
CA LYS A 76 -14.02 -4.38 -0.83
C LYS A 76 -12.93 -4.41 0.25
N ASP A 77 -11.91 -5.24 0.08
CA ASP A 77 -10.77 -5.28 1.01
C ASP A 77 -10.09 -3.91 1.07
N ILE A 78 -9.77 -3.33 -0.09
CA ILE A 78 -9.12 -2.03 -0.20
C ILE A 78 -9.96 -0.95 0.50
N ARG A 79 -11.26 -0.86 0.19
CA ARG A 79 -12.15 0.12 0.84
C ARG A 79 -12.21 -0.07 2.35
N ASN A 80 -12.27 -1.31 2.82
CA ASN A 80 -12.31 -1.60 4.25
C ASN A 80 -11.02 -1.18 4.96
N TRP A 81 -9.84 -1.42 4.36
CA TRP A 81 -8.56 -1.04 4.93
C TRP A 81 -8.38 0.48 5.00
N PHE A 82 -8.71 1.19 3.92
CA PHE A 82 -8.67 2.65 3.94
C PHE A 82 -9.66 3.23 4.97
N THR A 83 -10.88 2.67 5.06
CA THR A 83 -11.87 3.13 6.04
C THR A 83 -11.44 2.85 7.49
N LYS A 84 -10.82 1.69 7.74
CA LYS A 84 -10.23 1.34 9.05
C LYS A 84 -9.19 2.37 9.47
N ASP A 85 -8.35 2.81 8.53
CA ASP A 85 -7.24 3.73 8.79
C ASP A 85 -7.66 5.21 8.64
N CYS A 86 -8.95 5.49 8.83
CA CYS A 86 -9.56 6.83 8.84
C CYS A 86 -9.54 7.60 7.50
N TYR A 87 -9.35 6.91 6.38
CA TYR A 87 -9.48 7.51 5.05
C TYR A 87 -10.91 7.40 4.52
N CYS A 88 -11.42 8.51 3.97
CA CYS A 88 -12.70 8.50 3.28
C CYS A 88 -12.59 7.70 1.97
N THR A 89 -13.44 6.69 1.80
CA THR A 89 -13.50 5.85 0.59
C THR A 89 -14.77 6.06 -0.23
N SER A 90 -15.62 6.99 0.21
CA SER A 90 -16.80 7.45 -0.51
C SER A 90 -16.35 8.11 -1.81
N SER A 91 -16.96 7.70 -2.93
CA SER A 91 -16.90 8.48 -4.16
C SER A 91 -17.64 9.80 -3.91
N ALA A 92 -16.97 10.93 -4.10
CA ALA A 92 -17.66 12.19 -4.39
C ALA A 92 -18.32 12.10 -5.77
#